data_AF-A0A3D4A459-F1
#
_entry.id   AF-A0A3D4A459-F1
#
_cell.length_a   1.000
_cell.length_b   1.000
_cell.length_c   1.000
_cell.angle_alpha   90.00
_cell.angle_beta   90.00
_cell.angle_gamma   90.00
#
_symmetry.space_group_name_H-M   'P 1'
#
loop_
_entity.id
_entity.type
_entity.pdbx_description
1 polymer ?
#
loop_
_entity_poly.entity_id
_entity_poly.type
_entity_poly.pdbx_seq_one_letter_code
_entity_poly.pdbx_strand_id
1 'polypeptide(L)' 'MPANLTPQYRKAEQAYRQATSPQEELDCLEIMLREIPKHKGTDKLQSDLKQKISKVKNDI' A
#
# COMPACT_ATOMS: atom_id res chain seq x y z
N MET A 1 6.51 -2.79 18.22
CA MET A 1 5.15 -3.35 18.08
C MET A 1 5.14 -4.18 16.81
N PRO A 2 4.76 -5.47 16.86
CA PRO A 2 4.52 -6.24 15.63
C PRO A 2 3.40 -5.58 14.82
N ALA A 3 3.55 -5.52 13.50
CA ALA A 3 2.54 -4.96 12.62
C ALA A 3 1.42 -6.01 12.42
N ASN A 4 0.29 -5.81 13.11
CA ASN A 4 -0.90 -6.62 12.92
C ASN A 4 -1.65 -6.15 11.66
N LEU A 5 -1.08 -6.46 10.49
CA LEU A 5 -1.67 -6.10 9.20
C LEU A 5 -3.04 -6.77 9.03
N THR A 6 -4.03 -5.99 8.58
CA THR A 6 -5.40 -6.45 8.40
C THR A 6 -5.50 -7.46 7.24
N PRO A 7 -6.51 -8.35 7.23
CA PRO A 7 -6.79 -9.21 6.08
C PRO A 7 -6.98 -8.41 4.77
N GLN A 8 -7.58 -7.22 4.86
CA GLN A 8 -7.79 -6.29 3.76
C GLN A 8 -6.46 -5.79 3.20
N TYR A 9 -5.53 -5.41 4.08
CA TYR A 9 -4.17 -5.04 3.67
C TYR A 9 -3.49 -6.17 2.89
N ARG A 10 -3.57 -7.41 3.38
CA ARG A 10 -2.95 -8.56 2.70
C ARG A 10 -3.59 -8.84 1.34
N LYS A 11 -4.90 -8.69 1.23
CA LYS A 11 -5.60 -8.83 -0.06
C LYS A 11 -5.17 -7.74 -1.05
N ALA A 12 -5.07 -6.50 -0.58
CA ALA A 12 -4.58 -5.39 -1.40
C ALA A 12 -3.11 -5.57 -1.80
N GLU A 13 -2.28 -6.12 -0.92
CA GLU A 13 -0.90 -6.47 -1.24
C GLU A 13 -0.81 -7.57 -2.31
N GLN A 14 -1.67 -8.59 -2.24
CA GLN A 14 -1.75 -9.63 -3.27
C GLN A 14 -2.19 -9.05 -4.62
N ALA A 15 -3.20 -8.18 -4.60
CA ALA A 15 -3.66 -7.49 -5.80
C ALA A 15 -2.57 -6.59 -6.39
N TYR A 16 -1.84 -5.83 -5.56
CA TYR A 16 -0.70 -5.02 -5.99
C TYR A 16 0.38 -5.87 -6.68
N ARG A 17 0.67 -7.07 -6.16
CA ARG A 17 1.64 -8.00 -6.80
C ARG A 17 1.16 -8.59 -8.12
N GLN A 18 -0.14 -8.56 -8.38
CA GLN A 18 -0.77 -9.08 -9.60
C GLN A 18 -1.14 -7.95 -10.59
N ALA A 19 -1.05 -6.70 -10.17
CA ALA A 19 -1.37 -5.54 -11.00
C ALA A 19 -0.50 -5.53 -12.25
N THR A 20 -1.12 -5.25 -13.39
CA THR A 20 -0.46 -5.24 -14.71
C THR A 20 -0.42 -3.85 -15.33
N SER A 21 -1.13 -2.90 -14.73
CA SER A 21 -1.14 -1.50 -15.15
C SER A 21 -0.76 -0.55 -14.01
N PRO A 22 -0.18 0.61 -14.34
CA PRO A 22 0.10 1.65 -13.34
C PRO A 22 -1.14 2.10 -12.55
N GLN A 23 -2.31 2.13 -13.20
CA GLN A 23 -3.56 2.49 -12.54
C GLN A 23 -3.98 1.45 -11.50
N GLU A 24 -3.90 0.15 -11.84
CA GLU A 24 -4.17 -0.94 -10.89
C GLU A 24 -3.17 -0.92 -9.73
N GLU A 25 -1.89 -0.67 -10.00
CA GLU A 25 -0.87 -0.53 -8.97
C GLU A 25 -1.22 0.62 -8.00
N LEU A 26 -1.61 1.77 -8.55
CA LEU A 26 -1.97 2.95 -7.77
C LEU A 26 -3.16 2.67 -6.85
N ASP A 27 -4.23 2.09 -7.40
CA ASP A 27 -5.43 1.76 -6.66
C ASP A 27 -5.13 0.78 -5.52
N CYS A 28 -4.31 -0.25 -5.78
CA CYS A 28 -3.91 -1.20 -4.75
C CYS A 28 -3.08 -0.55 -3.64
N LEU A 29 -2.12 0.32 -3.99
CA LEU A 29 -1.29 1.04 -3.02
C LEU A 29 -2.12 1.99 -2.14
N GLU A 30 -3.12 2.67 -2.70
CA GLU A 30 -4.04 3.52 -1.94
C GLU A 30 -4.89 2.70 -0.95
N ILE A 31 -5.37 1.51 -1.36
CA ILE A 31 -6.07 0.58 -0.47
C ILE A 31 -5.13 0.08 0.65
N MET A 32 -3.90 -0.33 0.31
CA MET A 32 -2.91 -0.73 1.31
C MET A 32 -2.65 0.38 2.33
N LEU A 33 -2.52 1.64 1.90
CA LEU A 33 -2.32 2.78 2.79
C LEU A 33 -3.54 3.09 3.65
N ARG A 34 -4.75 2.82 3.16
CA ARG A 34 -5.99 2.99 3.93
C ARG A 34 -6.14 1.93 5.03
N GLU A 35 -5.79 0.69 4.72
CA GLU A 35 -6.04 -0.49 5.56
C GLU A 35 -4.91 -0.78 6.56
N ILE A 36 -3.75 -0.17 6.39
CA ILE A 36 -2.62 -0.33 7.31
C ILE A 36 -2.95 0.28 8.69
N PRO A 37 -2.62 -0.41 9.80
CA PRO A 37 -2.72 0.17 11.14
C PRO A 37 -1.93 1.48 11.24
N LYS A 38 -2.46 2.48 11.96
CA LYS A 38 -1.81 3.80 12.12
C LYS A 38 -1.16 3.94 13.50
N HIS A 39 -0.07 3.20 13.71
CA HIS A 39 0.69 3.21 14.95
C HIS A 39 2.19 3.07 14.68
N LYS A 40 3.03 3.30 15.69
CA LYS A 40 4.50 3.29 15.55
C LYS A 40 5.08 2.02 14.86
N GLY A 41 4.43 0.87 14.99
CA GLY A 41 4.84 -0.38 14.33
C GLY A 41 4.74 -0.38 12.78
N THR A 42 4.09 0.62 12.18
CA THR A 42 3.79 0.69 10.74
C THR A 42 4.19 2.03 10.12
N ASP A 43 4.85 2.93 10.86
CA ASP A 43 5.23 4.26 10.36
C ASP A 43 6.13 4.19 9.12
N LYS A 44 7.10 3.27 9.14
CA LYS A 44 7.99 3.04 7.99
C LYS A 44 7.20 2.55 6.78
N LEU A 45 6.35 1.55 6.97
CA LEU A 45 5.54 0.98 5.90
C LEU A 45 4.54 1.99 5.32
N GLN A 46 3.94 2.84 6.14
CA GLN A 46 3.11 3.96 5.66
C GLN A 46 3.92 4.95 4.80
N SER A 47 5.15 5.26 5.20
CA SER A 47 6.03 6.16 4.45
C SER A 47 6.42 5.56 3.11
N ASP A 48 6.78 4.28 3.09
CA ASP A 48 7.13 3.53 1.87
C ASP A 48 5.95 3.48 0.89
N LEU A 49 4.72 3.25 1.39
CA LEU A 49 3.50 3.26 0.57
C LEU A 49 3.24 4.64 -0.05
N LYS A 50 3.36 5.73 0.74
CA LYS A 50 3.19 7.09 0.21
C LYS A 50 4.21 7.44 -0.86
N GLN A 51 5.46 7.01 -0.70
CA GLN A 51 6.51 7.21 -1.70
C GLN A 51 6.19 6.46 -3.00
N LYS A 52 5.76 5.20 -2.90
CA LYS A 52 5.33 4.40 -4.06
C LYS A 52 4.15 5.04 -4.78
N ILE A 53 3.12 5.48 -4.05
CA ILE A 53 1.95 6.17 -4.60
C ILE A 53 2.39 7.42 -5.38
N SER A 54 3.24 8.26 -4.77
CA SER A 54 3.74 9.47 -5.43
C SER A 54 4.48 9.15 -6.73
N LYS A 55 5.32 8.11 -6.72
CA LYS A 55 6.05 7.68 -7.92
C LYS A 55 5.09 7.23 -9.02
N VAL A 56 4.16 6.33 -8.72
CA VAL A 56 3.19 5.82 -9.71
C VAL A 56 2.31 6.95 -10.25
N LYS A 57 1.88 7.90 -9.41
CA LYS A 57 1.12 9.09 -9.86
C LYS A 57 1.88 9.99 -10.82
N ASN A 58 3.22 10.01 -10.78
CA ASN A 58 4.02 10.78 -11.74
C ASN A 58 4.25 10.02 -13.06
N ASP A 59 4.08 8.70 -13.06
CA ASP A 59 4.34 7.82 -14.19
C ASP A 59 3.05 7.52 -15.01
N ILE A 60 1.88 7.99 -14.55
CA ILE A 60 0.56 7.96 -15.24
C ILE A 60 0.34 9.30 -15.94
#